data_AF-A0A9E4C6E2-F1
#
_entry.id   AF-A0A9E4C6E2-F1
#
_cell.length_a   1.000
_cell.length_b   1.000
_cell.length_c   1.000
_cell.angle_alpha   90.00
_cell.angle_beta   90.00
_cell.angle_gamma   90.00
#
_symmetry.space_group_name_H-M   'P 1'
#
loop_
_entity.id
_entity.type
_entity.pdbx_description
1 polymer ?
#
loop_
_entity_poly.entity_id
_entity_poly.type
_entity_poly.pdbx_seq_one_letter_code
_entity_poly.pdbx_strand_id
1 'polypeptide(L)'
;MLTRAIHSKRLSVNPWRTFAFCAALLVFADGSYGDRLGLRQDVAQSPEVYLDARYVPQVMFAEYPWRQWEYTNRARLPYQRYVNIDLEGDYFYDLYGNYLTQGWLIFNTAQRRPEEAGSSLFKTERFARWFNELVIAGDHKGQYHYALTVSNNLRTTLTPLSFSKPRLNGMQIDLATDKYQLTFLHSLITGPRGLQVEESRFTDATSLVGGRFTAQLGDFVELGLHAVNAHQTNSESDQLIETLYKGGLNKQQNATISQIAIALRDDSPEDGSGGAAFFPDASDVIITYRDGTVESGRDIRFGPEISGGLERQGFLTADGDGQISLLYDFDSASFVNRASADKSEIVAVEFRLVLANDYQIWMSSDQQL
;
A
#
# COMPACT_ATOMS: atom_id res chain seq x y z
N MET A 1 -6.75 10.40 -46.60
CA MET A 1 -6.84 11.87 -46.67
C MET A 1 -8.30 12.28 -46.51
N LEU A 2 -8.71 12.63 -45.29
CA LEU A 2 -9.83 13.53 -45.01
C LEU A 2 -9.85 13.78 -43.50
N THR A 3 -9.18 14.86 -43.14
CA THR A 3 -9.16 15.53 -41.85
C THR A 3 -10.60 15.93 -41.46
N ARG A 4 -11.04 15.60 -40.25
CA ARG A 4 -12.18 16.30 -39.62
C ARG A 4 -11.81 16.70 -38.20
N ALA A 5 -11.56 17.99 -38.08
CA ALA A 5 -11.39 18.74 -36.85
C ALA A 5 -12.68 18.67 -36.01
N ILE A 6 -12.54 18.38 -34.73
CA ILE A 6 -13.58 18.64 -33.74
C ILE A 6 -13.38 20.08 -33.27
N HIS A 7 -14.37 20.91 -33.56
CA HIS A 7 -14.40 22.33 -33.21
C HIS A 7 -14.60 22.48 -31.70
N SER A 8 -13.67 23.16 -31.04
CA SER A 8 -13.82 23.65 -29.67
C SER A 8 -14.88 24.76 -29.63
N LYS A 9 -15.91 24.63 -28.78
CA LYS A 9 -16.74 25.78 -28.41
C LYS A 9 -15.90 26.73 -27.55
N ARG A 10 -15.68 27.95 -28.05
CA ARG A 10 -15.14 29.08 -27.27
C ARG A 10 -16.13 29.44 -26.17
N LEU A 11 -15.81 29.11 -24.92
CA LEU A 11 -16.37 29.79 -23.75
C LEU A 11 -15.51 31.04 -23.50
N SER A 12 -16.05 32.22 -23.78
CA SER A 12 -15.42 33.46 -23.34
C SER A 12 -15.62 33.61 -21.84
N VAL A 13 -14.56 33.43 -21.06
CA VAL A 13 -14.57 33.74 -19.63
C VAL A 13 -13.44 34.72 -19.33
N ASN A 14 -13.83 35.79 -18.65
CA ASN A 14 -13.14 37.04 -18.35
C ASN A 14 -11.74 36.83 -17.72
N PRO A 15 -10.65 37.48 -18.20
CA PRO A 15 -9.28 37.12 -17.84
C PRO A 15 -8.77 37.64 -16.48
N TRP A 16 -9.64 38.09 -15.57
CA TRP A 16 -9.24 38.73 -14.31
C TRP A 16 -9.63 37.98 -13.02
N ARG A 17 -10.12 36.74 -13.08
CA ARG A 17 -10.60 36.01 -11.87
C ARG A 17 -10.17 34.56 -11.67
N THR A 18 -9.21 34.04 -12.42
CA THR A 18 -8.73 32.65 -12.23
C THR A 18 -7.21 32.56 -12.26
N PHE A 19 -6.57 33.27 -11.31
CA PHE A 19 -5.28 32.83 -10.78
C PHE A 19 -5.57 31.92 -9.58
N ALA A 20 -5.90 30.66 -9.87
CA ALA A 20 -5.81 29.58 -8.89
C ALA A 20 -4.60 28.74 -9.30
N PHE A 21 -3.56 28.85 -8.48
CA PHE A 21 -2.36 28.03 -8.49
C PHE A 21 -2.68 26.57 -8.85
N CYS A 22 -2.09 26.05 -9.93
CA CYS A 22 -1.75 24.63 -10.00
C CYS A 22 -0.56 24.39 -9.06
N ALA A 23 -0.81 24.51 -7.76
CA ALA A 23 -0.11 23.66 -6.82
C ALA A 23 -0.59 22.25 -7.14
N ALA A 24 0.33 21.30 -7.30
CA ALA A 24 0.00 19.90 -7.06
C ALA A 24 -0.43 19.81 -5.59
N LEU A 25 -1.71 20.11 -5.34
CA LEU A 25 -2.36 19.74 -4.11
C LEU A 25 -2.43 18.22 -4.19
N LEU A 26 -1.50 17.55 -3.49
CA LEU A 26 -1.89 16.35 -2.76
C LEU A 26 -3.04 16.80 -1.86
N VAL A 27 -4.26 16.76 -2.40
CA VAL A 27 -5.48 16.84 -1.61
C VAL A 27 -5.40 15.60 -0.74
N PHE A 28 -4.96 15.76 0.50
CA PHE A 28 -5.35 14.84 1.56
C PHE A 28 -6.85 15.00 1.69
N ALA A 29 -7.57 14.24 0.87
CA ALA A 29 -9.00 14.23 0.87
C ALA A 29 -9.43 13.62 2.20
N ASP A 30 -10.21 14.41 2.94
CA ASP A 30 -10.94 13.97 4.12
C ASP A 30 -11.61 12.61 3.82
N GLY A 31 -11.45 11.68 4.78
CA GLY A 31 -11.45 10.21 4.64
C GLY A 31 -12.74 9.53 4.17
N SER A 32 -13.52 10.17 3.31
CA SER A 32 -14.71 9.60 2.70
C SER A 32 -14.80 9.81 1.19
N TYR A 33 -13.83 10.46 0.52
CA TYR A 33 -13.94 10.72 -0.93
C TYR A 33 -14.02 9.46 -1.80
N GLY A 34 -13.41 8.35 -1.38
CA GLY A 34 -13.47 7.06 -2.08
C GLY A 34 -14.80 6.31 -1.89
N ASP A 35 -15.44 6.42 -0.72
CA ASP A 35 -16.77 5.84 -0.44
C ASP A 35 -17.93 6.77 -0.85
N ARG A 36 -17.64 8.04 -1.11
CA ARG A 36 -18.61 9.07 -1.54
C ARG A 36 -18.70 9.20 -3.06
N LEU A 37 -17.84 8.53 -3.82
CA LEU A 37 -18.07 8.33 -5.26
C LEU A 37 -19.18 7.29 -5.45
N GLY A 38 -20.41 7.79 -5.33
CA GLY A 38 -21.62 7.09 -5.72
C GLY A 38 -22.19 6.20 -4.63
N LEU A 39 -23.19 6.72 -3.91
CA LEU A 39 -24.35 5.87 -3.62
C LEU A 39 -24.81 5.31 -4.96
N ARG A 40 -24.46 4.05 -5.24
CA ARG A 40 -25.08 3.27 -6.29
C ARG A 40 -26.54 3.17 -5.90
N GLN A 41 -27.36 4.08 -6.39
CA GLN A 41 -28.80 3.87 -6.35
C GLN A 41 -29.07 2.83 -7.43
N ASP A 42 -28.92 1.56 -7.05
CA ASP A 42 -29.54 0.47 -7.77
C ASP A 42 -31.03 0.82 -7.82
N VAL A 43 -31.48 1.28 -8.97
CA VAL A 43 -32.91 1.36 -9.25
C VAL A 43 -33.38 -0.08 -9.14
N ALA A 44 -34.02 -0.37 -8.01
CA ALA A 44 -34.54 -1.68 -7.67
C ALA A 44 -35.22 -2.27 -8.90
N GLN A 45 -34.72 -3.43 -9.34
CA GLN A 45 -35.48 -4.32 -10.20
C GLN A 45 -36.71 -4.76 -9.42
N SER A 46 -37.84 -4.11 -9.64
CA SER A 46 -39.15 -4.67 -9.33
C SER A 46 -39.59 -5.54 -10.52
N PRO A 47 -40.19 -6.71 -10.24
CA PRO A 47 -40.28 -7.81 -11.19
C PRO A 47 -41.42 -7.64 -12.21
N GLU A 48 -41.24 -8.32 -13.34
CA GLU A 48 -42.20 -8.52 -14.43
C GLU A 48 -42.71 -7.25 -15.13
N VAL A 49 -42.04 -6.89 -16.22
CA VAL A 49 -42.62 -6.02 -17.24
C VAL A 49 -42.97 -6.87 -18.46
N TYR A 50 -44.28 -7.07 -18.61
CA TYR A 50 -44.92 -7.46 -19.87
C TYR A 50 -44.35 -6.63 -21.02
N LEU A 51 -43.98 -7.32 -22.11
CA LEU A 51 -43.62 -6.71 -23.38
C LEU A 51 -44.79 -5.85 -23.89
N ASP A 52 -44.72 -4.54 -23.68
CA ASP A 52 -45.47 -3.57 -24.49
C ASP A 52 -44.53 -2.53 -25.08
N ALA A 53 -44.64 -2.37 -26.39
CA ALA A 53 -43.82 -1.54 -27.22
C ALA A 53 -44.22 -0.08 -27.04
N ARG A 54 -43.56 0.64 -26.11
CA ARG A 54 -43.29 2.10 -26.14
C ARG A 54 -42.86 2.61 -24.76
N TYR A 55 -41.61 2.40 -24.38
CA TYR A 55 -40.96 3.24 -23.37
C TYR A 55 -39.53 3.52 -23.81
N VAL A 56 -39.36 4.60 -24.58
CA VAL A 56 -38.06 5.27 -24.70
C VAL A 56 -37.96 6.20 -23.49
N PRO A 57 -36.89 6.16 -22.69
CA PRO A 57 -36.70 7.10 -21.58
C PRO A 57 -36.87 8.52 -22.10
N GLN A 58 -37.70 9.35 -21.44
CA GLN A 58 -38.09 10.67 -21.94
C GLN A 58 -36.89 11.61 -22.18
N VAL A 59 -35.76 11.34 -21.50
CA VAL A 59 -34.48 12.03 -21.70
C VAL A 59 -33.87 11.74 -23.08
N MET A 60 -33.99 10.51 -23.60
CA MET A 60 -33.45 10.12 -24.91
C MET A 60 -34.19 10.76 -26.08
N PHE A 61 -35.50 10.96 -25.96
CA PHE A 61 -36.31 11.59 -27.02
C PHE A 61 -36.05 13.09 -27.14
N ALA A 62 -35.68 13.75 -26.02
CA ALA A 62 -35.34 15.16 -25.98
C ALA A 62 -33.91 15.45 -26.48
N GLU A 63 -32.94 14.59 -26.15
CA GLU A 63 -31.53 14.72 -26.54
C GLU A 63 -31.29 14.30 -28.01
N TYR A 64 -32.00 13.27 -28.47
CA TYR A 64 -31.84 12.72 -29.82
C TYR A 64 -33.20 12.54 -30.53
N PRO A 65 -33.46 13.24 -31.65
CA PRO A 65 -34.73 13.14 -32.37
C PRO A 65 -34.79 11.87 -33.24
N TRP A 66 -35.02 10.70 -32.63
CA TRP A 66 -35.13 9.41 -33.34
C TRP A 66 -36.58 9.14 -33.74
N ARG A 67 -36.84 9.00 -35.04
CA ARG A 67 -38.16 8.64 -35.59
C ARG A 67 -38.17 7.18 -36.02
N GLN A 68 -38.76 6.32 -35.20
CA GLN A 68 -38.75 4.86 -35.39
C GLN A 68 -39.54 4.37 -36.63
N TRP A 69 -40.38 5.22 -37.21
CA TRP A 69 -41.31 4.88 -38.29
C TRP A 69 -40.80 5.28 -39.69
N GLU A 70 -39.64 5.93 -39.80
CA GLU A 70 -39.09 6.36 -41.09
C GLU A 70 -38.31 5.23 -41.77
N TYR A 71 -38.49 5.07 -43.09
CA TYR A 71 -37.76 4.10 -43.89
C TYR A 71 -36.26 4.40 -43.87
N THR A 72 -35.45 3.45 -43.38
CA THR A 72 -33.98 3.59 -43.36
C THR A 72 -33.32 2.77 -44.46
N ASN A 73 -32.61 3.41 -45.39
CA ASN A 73 -31.77 2.74 -46.39
C ASN A 73 -30.30 2.80 -45.95
N ARG A 74 -29.72 1.65 -45.56
CA ARG A 74 -28.36 1.57 -45.01
C ARG A 74 -27.24 1.69 -46.05
N ALA A 75 -27.57 1.60 -47.34
CA ALA A 75 -26.62 1.84 -48.43
C ALA A 75 -26.47 3.33 -48.75
N ARG A 76 -27.49 4.16 -48.47
CA ARG A 76 -27.44 5.62 -48.65
C ARG A 76 -27.16 6.37 -47.34
N LEU A 77 -27.67 5.86 -46.23
CA LEU A 77 -27.47 6.40 -44.89
C LEU A 77 -26.73 5.35 -44.08
N PRO A 78 -25.41 5.51 -43.83
CA PRO A 78 -24.66 4.52 -43.08
C PRO A 78 -25.33 4.24 -41.73
N TYR A 79 -25.36 2.97 -41.34
CA TYR A 79 -25.93 2.58 -40.05
C TYR A 79 -25.19 3.30 -38.92
N GLN A 80 -25.89 4.19 -38.23
CA GLN A 80 -25.44 4.76 -36.97
C GLN A 80 -26.05 3.89 -35.86
N ARG A 81 -25.17 3.24 -35.09
CA ARG A 81 -25.58 2.52 -33.89
C ARG A 81 -26.19 3.54 -32.92
N TYR A 82 -27.21 3.12 -32.16
CA TYR A 82 -27.64 3.86 -30.98
C TYR A 82 -26.41 4.24 -30.17
N VAL A 83 -26.25 5.53 -29.84
CA VAL A 83 -25.26 5.92 -28.84
C VAL A 83 -25.75 5.23 -27.57
N ASN A 84 -25.13 4.11 -27.23
CA ASN A 84 -25.54 3.40 -26.03
C ASN A 84 -25.14 4.32 -24.87
N ILE A 85 -26.13 4.87 -24.18
CA ILE A 85 -25.92 5.71 -22.99
C ILE A 85 -25.05 5.00 -21.95
N ASP A 86 -25.05 3.67 -21.93
CA ASP A 86 -24.12 2.91 -21.11
C ASP A 86 -22.68 3.32 -21.45
N LEU A 87 -22.29 3.48 -22.72
CA LEU A 87 -20.91 3.82 -23.12
C LEU A 87 -20.40 5.12 -22.48
N GLU A 88 -21.29 6.04 -22.13
CA GLU A 88 -20.96 7.33 -21.51
C GLU A 88 -20.63 7.19 -20.01
N GLY A 89 -21.10 6.12 -19.36
CA GLY A 89 -20.79 5.77 -17.97
C GLY A 89 -21.75 6.40 -16.95
N ASP A 90 -21.38 6.28 -15.68
CA ASP A 90 -22.16 6.72 -14.53
C ASP A 90 -22.02 8.24 -14.33
N TYR A 91 -23.07 8.86 -13.80
CA TYR A 91 -23.07 10.26 -13.41
C TYR A 91 -22.46 10.42 -12.02
N PHE A 92 -21.46 11.29 -11.91
CA PHE A 92 -20.81 11.65 -10.65
C PHE A 92 -21.30 13.03 -10.20
N TYR A 93 -21.68 13.09 -8.92
CA TYR A 93 -22.17 14.29 -8.27
C TYR A 93 -21.30 14.64 -7.07
N ASP A 94 -21.24 15.93 -6.72
CA ASP A 94 -20.61 16.37 -5.49
C ASP A 94 -21.50 16.06 -4.26
N LEU A 95 -20.97 16.35 -3.06
CA LEU A 95 -21.66 16.21 -1.78
C LEU A 95 -22.96 17.03 -1.67
N TYR A 96 -23.13 18.05 -2.50
CA TYR A 96 -24.29 18.93 -2.52
C TYR A 96 -25.27 18.57 -3.64
N GLY A 97 -25.02 17.47 -4.37
CA GLY A 97 -25.85 17.00 -5.48
C GLY A 97 -25.62 17.74 -6.79
N ASN A 98 -24.58 18.55 -6.91
CA ASN A 98 -24.22 19.19 -8.19
C ASN A 98 -23.51 18.18 -9.09
N TYR A 99 -23.88 18.17 -10.37
CA TYR A 99 -23.23 17.32 -11.38
C TYR A 99 -21.77 17.73 -11.59
N LEU A 100 -20.86 16.76 -11.45
CA LEU A 100 -19.42 16.95 -11.67
C LEU A 100 -19.01 16.47 -13.06
N THR A 101 -19.27 15.21 -13.36
CA THR A 101 -18.83 14.55 -14.60
C THR A 101 -19.59 13.26 -14.83
N GLN A 102 -19.51 12.70 -16.03
CA GLN A 102 -20.03 11.38 -16.39
C GLN A 102 -18.86 10.53 -16.87
N GLY A 103 -18.80 9.25 -16.49
CA GLY A 103 -17.72 8.37 -16.91
C GLY A 103 -17.68 7.02 -16.20
N TRP A 104 -16.59 6.28 -16.39
CA TRP A 104 -16.38 4.96 -15.80
C TRP A 104 -15.30 5.01 -14.74
N LEU A 105 -15.56 4.45 -13.55
CA LEU A 105 -14.48 4.12 -12.62
C LEU A 105 -13.73 2.91 -13.16
N ILE A 106 -12.54 3.11 -13.70
CA ILE A 106 -11.74 2.04 -14.32
C ILE A 106 -10.60 1.54 -13.42
N PHE A 107 -10.10 2.42 -12.56
CA PHE A 107 -9.02 2.16 -11.64
C PHE A 107 -9.24 3.00 -10.38
N ASN A 108 -9.08 2.39 -9.21
CA ASN A 108 -9.05 3.08 -7.93
C ASN A 108 -7.88 2.54 -7.11
N THR A 109 -7.14 3.43 -6.47
CA THR A 109 -6.19 3.06 -5.42
C THR A 109 -6.34 4.07 -4.30
N ALA A 110 -6.59 3.59 -3.09
CA ALA A 110 -6.78 4.42 -1.92
C ALA A 110 -5.98 3.86 -0.75
N GLN A 111 -5.58 4.75 0.16
CA GLN A 111 -5.01 4.37 1.44
C GLN A 111 -5.65 5.22 2.52
N ARG A 112 -6.32 4.56 3.46
CA ARG A 112 -6.94 5.16 4.65
C ARG A 112 -6.24 4.62 5.87
N ARG A 113 -5.96 5.53 6.81
CA ARG A 113 -5.22 5.23 8.05
C ARG A 113 -5.68 6.19 9.15
N PRO A 114 -5.80 5.74 10.41
CA PRO A 114 -5.73 4.34 10.84
C PRO A 114 -7.05 3.59 10.50
N GLU A 115 -6.98 2.50 9.74
CA GLU A 115 -8.15 1.68 9.37
C GLU A 115 -7.71 0.23 9.02
N GLU A 116 -8.42 -0.78 9.54
CA GLU A 116 -8.22 -2.17 9.11
C GLU A 116 -8.61 -2.32 7.64
N ALA A 117 -7.78 -3.00 6.85
CA ALA A 117 -7.94 -3.11 5.41
C ALA A 117 -8.00 -1.74 4.68
N GLY A 118 -7.35 -0.72 5.25
CA GLY A 118 -7.41 0.66 4.76
C GLY A 118 -6.71 0.92 3.43
N SER A 119 -5.85 0.01 2.95
CA SER A 119 -5.28 0.11 1.60
C SER A 119 -6.15 -0.63 0.59
N SER A 120 -6.66 0.05 -0.42
CA SER A 120 -7.53 -0.54 -1.44
C SER A 120 -6.98 -0.40 -2.86
N LEU A 121 -7.27 -1.40 -3.68
CA LEU A 121 -6.97 -1.42 -5.11
C LEU A 121 -8.14 -2.06 -5.86
N PHE A 122 -8.68 -1.32 -6.82
CA PHE A 122 -9.75 -1.78 -7.68
C PHE A 122 -9.43 -1.51 -9.14
N LYS A 123 -9.73 -2.50 -10.00
CA LYS A 123 -9.48 -2.47 -11.44
C LYS A 123 -10.64 -3.15 -12.14
N THR A 124 -11.32 -2.46 -13.04
CA THR A 124 -12.48 -3.04 -13.72
C THR A 124 -12.08 -3.91 -14.91
N GLU A 125 -13.02 -4.75 -15.34
CA GLU A 125 -12.93 -5.48 -16.61
C GLU A 125 -12.70 -4.55 -17.80
N ARG A 126 -13.29 -3.36 -17.75
CA ARG A 126 -13.16 -2.33 -18.78
C ARG A 126 -11.72 -1.81 -18.89
N PHE A 127 -11.02 -1.64 -17.76
CA PHE A 127 -9.60 -1.31 -17.75
C PHE A 127 -8.74 -2.38 -18.45
N ALA A 128 -8.97 -3.66 -18.15
CA ALA A 128 -8.16 -4.72 -18.75
C ALA A 128 -8.52 -5.01 -20.22
N ARG A 129 -9.80 -4.99 -20.58
CA ARG A 129 -10.26 -5.39 -21.91
C ARG A 129 -10.33 -4.24 -22.91
N TRP A 130 -10.95 -3.12 -22.53
CA TRP A 130 -11.11 -1.99 -23.46
C TRP A 130 -9.82 -1.17 -23.55
N PHE A 131 -9.22 -0.85 -22.40
CA PHE A 131 -8.00 -0.05 -22.35
C PHE A 131 -6.71 -0.89 -22.42
N ASN A 132 -6.82 -2.21 -22.50
CA ASN A 132 -5.67 -3.12 -22.53
C ASN A 132 -4.66 -2.83 -21.38
N GLU A 133 -5.20 -2.56 -20.19
CA GLU A 133 -4.43 -2.25 -18.98
C GLU A 133 -3.54 -1.00 -19.08
N LEU A 134 -3.83 -0.06 -19.98
CA LEU A 134 -3.08 1.20 -20.13
C LEU A 134 -4.03 2.37 -20.39
N VAL A 135 -3.98 3.37 -19.52
CA VAL A 135 -4.68 4.63 -19.71
C VAL A 135 -3.71 5.77 -19.53
N ILE A 136 -3.70 6.69 -20.50
CA ILE A 136 -2.88 7.89 -20.47
C ILE A 136 -3.83 9.07 -20.68
N ALA A 137 -3.86 9.98 -19.72
CA ALA A 137 -4.58 11.24 -19.81
C ALA A 137 -3.55 12.37 -19.67
N GLY A 138 -3.53 13.30 -20.61
CA GLY A 138 -2.59 14.41 -20.56
C GLY A 138 -3.14 15.63 -21.28
N ASP A 139 -2.61 16.78 -20.92
CA ASP A 139 -2.89 18.04 -21.60
C ASP A 139 -1.65 18.94 -21.54
N HIS A 140 -1.72 20.06 -22.26
CA HIS A 140 -0.67 21.06 -22.27
C HIS A 140 -1.23 22.47 -22.40
N LYS A 141 -0.52 23.42 -21.81
CA LYS A 141 -0.81 24.84 -21.96
C LYS A 141 0.48 25.64 -22.02
N GLY A 142 0.76 26.18 -23.21
CA GLY A 142 2.03 26.86 -23.47
C GLY A 142 3.20 25.89 -23.28
N GLN A 143 4.17 26.28 -22.46
CA GLN A 143 5.34 25.45 -22.12
C GLN A 143 5.05 24.32 -21.13
N TYR A 144 3.87 24.26 -20.51
CA TYR A 144 3.56 23.25 -19.49
C TYR A 144 2.88 22.05 -20.13
N HIS A 145 3.48 20.88 -20.00
CA HIS A 145 2.94 19.59 -20.40
C HIS A 145 2.74 18.72 -19.17
N TYR A 146 1.61 18.04 -19.06
CA TYR A 146 1.39 17.05 -17.99
C TYR A 146 0.70 15.81 -18.54
N ALA A 147 1.02 14.67 -17.94
CA ALA A 147 0.40 13.40 -18.24
C ALA A 147 0.25 12.56 -16.96
N LEU A 148 -0.90 11.90 -16.82
CA LEU A 148 -1.17 10.84 -15.86
C LEU A 148 -1.30 9.54 -16.65
N THR A 149 -0.45 8.58 -16.32
CA THR A 149 -0.47 7.23 -16.88
C THR A 149 -0.80 6.23 -15.79
N VAL A 150 -1.75 5.34 -16.04
CA VAL A 150 -2.10 4.23 -15.15
C VAL A 150 -2.00 2.93 -15.94
N SER A 151 -1.24 1.96 -15.42
CA SER A 151 -1.09 0.67 -16.09
C SER A 151 -0.67 -0.48 -15.16
N ASN A 152 -1.05 -1.71 -15.53
CA ASN A 152 -0.53 -2.94 -14.91
C ASN A 152 0.88 -3.33 -15.41
N ASN A 153 1.31 -2.76 -16.54
CA ASN A 153 2.54 -3.11 -17.26
C ASN A 153 3.28 -1.87 -17.73
N LEU A 154 3.36 -0.84 -16.88
CA LEU A 154 4.07 0.38 -17.23
C LEU A 154 5.58 0.12 -17.26
N ARG A 155 6.21 0.30 -18.42
CA ARG A 155 7.66 0.39 -18.47
C ARG A 155 8.06 1.79 -18.00
N THR A 156 8.70 1.85 -16.83
CA THR A 156 9.19 3.10 -16.26
C THR A 156 10.67 2.99 -15.94
N THR A 157 11.43 4.03 -16.29
CA THR A 157 12.84 4.17 -15.91
C THR A 157 13.06 5.59 -15.42
N LEU A 158 13.44 5.76 -14.15
CA LEU A 158 13.86 7.08 -13.65
C LEU A 158 15.30 7.34 -14.06
N THR A 159 16.22 6.46 -13.67
CA THR A 159 17.56 6.36 -14.28
C THR A 159 17.94 4.89 -14.38
N PRO A 160 18.77 4.48 -15.35
CA PRO A 160 19.16 3.08 -15.49
C PRO A 160 19.81 2.46 -14.24
N LEU A 161 20.47 3.28 -13.42
CA LEU A 161 21.20 2.82 -12.23
C LEU A 161 20.36 2.81 -10.95
N SER A 162 19.34 3.67 -10.84
CA SER A 162 18.51 3.76 -9.63
C SER A 162 17.18 3.03 -9.75
N PHE A 163 16.51 3.12 -10.89
CA PHE A 163 15.20 2.51 -11.06
C PHE A 163 14.86 2.28 -12.53
N SER A 164 14.76 1.01 -12.91
CA SER A 164 14.23 0.56 -14.19
C SER A 164 13.30 -0.63 -13.92
N LYS A 165 11.99 -0.40 -14.01
CA LYS A 165 10.97 -1.44 -13.84
C LYS A 165 10.32 -1.70 -15.21
N PRO A 166 10.36 -2.93 -15.74
CA PRO A 166 9.81 -3.20 -17.05
C PRO A 166 8.28 -3.30 -17.07
N ARG A 167 7.68 -3.67 -15.94
CA ARG A 167 6.24 -3.85 -15.81
C ARG A 167 5.76 -3.38 -14.44
N LEU A 168 5.88 -2.08 -14.18
CA LEU A 168 5.34 -1.42 -12.99
C LEU A 168 3.80 -1.49 -13.02
N ASN A 169 3.22 -1.85 -11.88
CA ASN A 169 1.77 -1.94 -11.70
C ASN A 169 1.32 -0.76 -10.84
N GLY A 170 0.85 0.32 -11.45
CA GLY A 170 0.51 1.53 -10.72
C GLY A 170 0.31 2.72 -11.63
N MET A 171 0.63 3.89 -11.09
CA MET A 171 0.47 5.16 -11.79
C MET A 171 1.78 5.93 -11.86
N GLN A 172 1.91 6.71 -12.93
CA GLN A 172 2.97 7.65 -13.19
C GLN A 172 2.37 9.00 -13.54
N ILE A 173 2.86 10.06 -12.90
CA ILE A 173 2.53 11.44 -13.21
C ILE A 173 3.79 12.08 -13.76
N ASP A 174 3.70 12.64 -14.96
CA ASP A 174 4.77 13.37 -15.60
C ASP A 174 4.35 14.83 -15.78
N LEU A 175 5.27 15.74 -15.48
CA LEU A 175 5.15 17.16 -15.75
C LEU A 175 6.44 17.62 -16.42
N ALA A 176 6.32 18.31 -17.54
CA ALA A 176 7.46 18.84 -18.27
C ALA A 176 7.21 20.32 -18.62
N THR A 177 8.29 21.08 -18.53
CA THR A 177 8.38 22.47 -18.96
C THR A 177 9.70 22.67 -19.70
N ASP A 178 9.89 23.84 -20.30
CA ASP A 178 11.13 24.17 -21.01
C ASP A 178 12.41 24.01 -20.15
N LYS A 179 12.30 24.18 -18.82
CA LYS A 179 13.46 24.11 -17.91
C LYS A 179 13.40 23.00 -16.88
N TYR A 180 12.21 22.46 -16.59
CA TYR A 180 12.00 21.52 -15.50
C TYR A 180 11.22 20.30 -15.97
N GLN A 181 11.62 19.12 -15.53
CA GLN A 181 10.85 17.90 -15.69
C GLN A 181 10.69 17.23 -14.33
N LEU A 182 9.50 16.69 -14.10
CA LEU A 182 9.12 15.98 -12.89
C LEU A 182 8.40 14.71 -13.30
N THR A 183 8.83 13.60 -12.74
CA THR A 183 8.12 12.32 -12.78
C THR A 183 7.87 11.88 -11.36
N PHE A 184 6.64 11.48 -11.07
CA PHE A 184 6.23 10.85 -9.82
C PHE A 184 5.63 9.48 -10.11
N LEU A 185 5.97 8.50 -9.28
CA LEU A 185 5.54 7.11 -9.41
C LEU A 185 4.91 6.64 -8.11
N HIS A 186 3.80 5.93 -8.23
CA HIS A 186 3.18 5.23 -7.12
C HIS A 186 2.70 3.85 -7.56
N SER A 187 2.99 2.83 -6.76
CA SER A 187 2.60 1.44 -7.01
C SER A 187 2.33 0.72 -5.70
N LEU A 188 1.15 0.13 -5.58
CA LEU A 188 0.87 -0.84 -4.53
C LEU A 188 1.40 -2.20 -5.00
N ILE A 189 2.62 -2.56 -4.58
CA ILE A 189 3.31 -3.77 -5.06
C ILE A 189 2.55 -5.04 -4.66
N THR A 190 1.99 -5.08 -3.46
CA THR A 190 1.16 -6.18 -2.97
C THR A 190 -0.13 -6.35 -3.78
N GLY A 191 -0.58 -5.28 -4.42
CA GLY A 191 -1.83 -5.27 -5.16
C GLY A 191 -1.82 -6.23 -6.35
N PRO A 192 -2.92 -6.98 -6.58
CA PRO A 192 -2.99 -7.93 -7.68
C PRO A 192 -2.82 -7.25 -9.04
N ARG A 193 -2.23 -8.00 -9.97
CA ARG A 193 -2.05 -7.56 -11.36
C ARG A 193 -3.23 -7.90 -12.25
N GLY A 194 -3.92 -9.00 -11.97
CA GLY A 194 -5.05 -9.48 -12.77
C GLY A 194 -6.36 -8.75 -12.46
N LEU A 195 -7.39 -9.11 -13.22
CA LEU A 195 -8.77 -8.67 -12.99
C LEU A 195 -9.22 -9.03 -11.57
N GLN A 196 -9.89 -8.08 -10.93
CA GLN A 196 -10.56 -8.30 -9.66
C GLN A 196 -12.05 -8.03 -9.88
N VAL A 197 -12.90 -8.97 -9.43
CA VAL A 197 -14.36 -8.79 -9.48
C VAL A 197 -14.81 -7.80 -8.39
N GLU A 198 -14.04 -7.72 -7.30
CA GLU A 198 -14.28 -6.86 -6.15
C GLU A 198 -13.03 -6.02 -5.82
N GLU A 199 -13.19 -4.99 -4.99
CA GLU A 199 -12.06 -4.19 -4.52
C GLU A 199 -11.17 -5.02 -3.59
N SER A 200 -9.88 -5.15 -3.92
CA SER A 200 -8.92 -5.82 -3.04
C SER A 200 -8.50 -4.86 -1.94
N ARG A 201 -8.65 -5.28 -0.68
CA ARG A 201 -8.29 -4.49 0.50
C ARG A 201 -7.19 -5.18 1.30
N PHE A 202 -6.27 -4.39 1.85
CA PHE A 202 -5.06 -4.86 2.52
C PHE A 202 -4.82 -4.07 3.80
N THR A 203 -4.62 -4.78 4.92
CA THR A 203 -4.12 -4.16 6.15
C THR A 203 -2.62 -3.89 6.01
N ASP A 204 -1.89 -4.92 5.65
CA ASP A 204 -0.46 -4.89 5.36
C ASP A 204 -0.21 -4.84 3.86
N ALA A 205 0.49 -3.82 3.39
CA ALA A 205 0.83 -3.70 1.97
C ALA A 205 2.23 -3.13 1.78
N THR A 206 2.92 -3.60 0.74
CA THR A 206 4.16 -2.99 0.26
C THR A 206 3.80 -1.92 -0.76
N SER A 207 4.11 -0.66 -0.44
CA SER A 207 3.97 0.46 -1.37
C SER A 207 5.32 0.87 -1.93
N LEU A 208 5.32 1.30 -3.18
CA LEU A 208 6.45 1.92 -3.83
C LEU A 208 6.10 3.33 -4.25
N VAL A 209 6.96 4.26 -3.84
CA VAL A 209 6.91 5.65 -4.24
C VAL A 209 8.25 6.00 -4.86
N GLY A 210 8.22 6.70 -5.99
CA GLY A 210 9.43 7.14 -6.66
C GLY A 210 9.23 8.50 -7.29
N GLY A 211 10.33 9.20 -7.50
CA GLY A 211 10.29 10.47 -8.22
C GLY A 211 11.62 10.81 -8.85
N ARG A 212 11.55 11.56 -9.94
CA ARG A 212 12.68 12.21 -10.59
C ARG A 212 12.31 13.66 -10.85
N PHE A 213 13.22 14.56 -10.51
CA PHE A 213 13.14 15.97 -10.85
C PHE A 213 14.41 16.35 -11.60
N THR A 214 14.28 17.03 -12.73
CA THR A 214 15.43 17.57 -13.47
C THR A 214 15.22 19.04 -13.73
N ALA A 215 16.32 19.79 -13.70
CA ALA A 215 16.36 21.21 -14.00
C ALA A 215 17.50 21.48 -14.98
N GLN A 216 17.18 22.16 -16.08
CA GLN A 216 18.16 22.66 -17.03
C GLN A 216 18.70 24.01 -16.55
N LEU A 217 20.01 24.07 -16.32
CA LEU A 217 20.73 25.28 -15.91
C LEU A 217 21.52 25.83 -17.10
N GLY A 218 20.98 26.88 -17.73
CA GLY A 218 21.51 27.41 -18.98
C GLY A 218 21.31 26.43 -20.13
N ASP A 219 22.20 26.46 -21.11
CA ASP A 219 22.02 25.68 -22.35
C ASP A 219 22.75 24.32 -22.34
N PHE A 220 23.58 24.06 -21.32
CA PHE A 220 24.55 22.96 -21.36
C PHE A 220 24.61 22.08 -20.09
N VAL A 221 23.94 22.46 -18.99
CA VAL A 221 23.93 21.65 -17.75
C VAL A 221 22.51 21.20 -17.43
N GLU A 222 22.33 19.90 -17.19
CA GLU A 222 21.13 19.33 -16.56
C GLU A 222 21.52 18.80 -15.17
N LEU A 223 20.80 19.23 -14.15
CA LEU A 223 20.89 18.65 -12.81
C LEU A 223 19.64 17.82 -12.54
N GLY A 224 19.83 16.60 -12.05
CA GLY A 224 18.75 15.67 -11.75
C GLY A 224 18.82 15.13 -10.33
N LEU A 225 17.69 15.17 -9.62
CA LEU A 225 17.47 14.48 -8.35
C LEU A 225 16.50 13.33 -8.59
N HIS A 226 16.76 12.18 -7.98
CA HIS A 226 15.85 11.04 -8.04
C HIS A 226 15.87 10.28 -6.72
N ALA A 227 14.71 9.77 -6.32
CA ALA A 227 14.54 8.97 -5.13
C ALA A 227 13.51 7.89 -5.40
N VAL A 228 13.74 6.69 -4.89
CA VAL A 228 12.78 5.59 -4.90
C VAL A 228 12.80 4.93 -3.55
N ASN A 229 11.62 4.67 -3.01
CA ASN A 229 11.41 3.99 -1.76
C ASN A 229 10.35 2.90 -1.96
N ALA A 230 10.68 1.68 -1.57
CA ALA A 230 9.71 0.62 -1.36
C ALA A 230 9.66 0.33 0.14
N HIS A 231 8.47 0.43 0.73
CA HIS A 231 8.28 0.28 2.16
C HIS A 231 7.05 -0.57 2.46
N GLN A 232 7.12 -1.29 3.57
CA GLN A 232 5.96 -1.95 4.14
C GLN A 232 5.09 -0.91 4.85
N THR A 233 3.79 -1.01 4.63
CA THR A 233 2.77 -0.16 5.24
C THR A 233 1.82 -1.05 6.01
N ASN A 234 1.44 -0.60 7.20
CA ASN A 234 0.38 -1.17 8.01
C ASN A 234 -0.68 -0.08 8.18
N SER A 235 -1.86 -0.30 7.62
CA SER A 235 -2.95 0.68 7.64
C SER A 235 -3.63 0.83 9.01
N GLU A 236 -3.43 -0.12 9.94
CA GLU A 236 -3.84 0.02 11.34
C GLU A 236 -2.87 0.90 12.16
N SER A 237 -1.64 1.08 11.68
CA SER A 237 -0.65 1.92 12.36
C SER A 237 -0.81 3.40 12.00
N ASP A 238 -0.60 4.28 12.97
CA ASP A 238 -0.87 5.70 12.81
C ASP A 238 0.31 6.50 12.19
N GLN A 239 -0.04 7.56 11.48
CA GLN A 239 0.73 8.48 10.61
C GLN A 239 1.14 7.99 9.19
N LEU A 240 0.39 8.50 8.20
CA LEU A 240 0.64 8.38 6.77
C LEU A 240 1.97 9.01 6.31
N ILE A 241 2.40 10.12 6.91
CA ILE A 241 3.59 10.88 6.45
C ILE A 241 4.90 10.28 6.97
N GLU A 242 4.93 9.82 8.22
CA GLU A 242 6.14 9.20 8.79
C GLU A 242 6.48 7.89 8.08
N THR A 243 5.46 7.15 7.65
CA THR A 243 5.63 5.86 6.99
C THR A 243 5.94 5.93 5.49
N LEU A 244 5.79 7.08 4.83
CA LEU A 244 6.20 7.27 3.42
C LEU A 244 7.72 7.13 3.24
N TYR A 245 8.49 7.38 4.30
CA TYR A 245 9.95 7.30 4.31
C TYR A 245 10.49 6.20 5.24
N LYS A 246 9.70 5.77 6.24
CA LYS A 246 10.04 4.69 7.18
C LYS A 246 9.05 3.55 7.03
N GLY A 247 9.52 2.32 6.76
CA GLY A 247 8.61 1.17 6.76
C GLY A 247 7.96 0.96 8.13
N GLY A 248 6.70 0.55 8.14
CA GLY A 248 6.02 0.04 9.32
C GLY A 248 6.19 -1.48 9.42
N LEU A 249 6.16 -2.01 10.65
CA LEU A 249 6.05 -3.46 10.86
C LEU A 249 4.67 -3.93 10.39
N ASN A 250 4.64 -5.08 9.72
CA ASN A 250 3.36 -5.69 9.35
C ASN A 250 2.61 -6.16 10.63
N LYS A 251 1.31 -6.47 10.53
CA LYS A 251 0.49 -6.89 11.68
C LYS A 251 1.07 -8.09 12.43
N GLN A 252 1.69 -9.02 11.71
CA GLN A 252 2.32 -10.20 12.29
C GLN A 252 3.62 -9.87 13.03
N GLN A 253 4.46 -8.99 12.48
CA GLN A 253 5.72 -8.53 13.07
C GLN A 253 5.49 -7.57 14.24
N ASN A 254 4.38 -6.85 14.24
CA ASN A 254 3.94 -5.99 15.34
C ASN A 254 3.06 -6.74 16.36
N ALA A 255 2.99 -8.08 16.26
CA ALA A 255 2.31 -8.87 17.26
C ALA A 255 3.13 -8.93 18.56
N THR A 256 2.42 -9.03 19.68
CA THR A 256 3.05 -9.20 20.99
C THR A 256 3.88 -10.49 21.01
N ILE A 257 5.16 -10.36 21.34
CA ILE A 257 6.08 -11.48 21.51
C ILE A 257 5.58 -12.35 22.68
N SER A 258 5.47 -13.64 22.42
CA SER A 258 5.04 -14.63 23.42
C SER A 258 6.22 -15.44 23.93
N GLN A 259 7.22 -15.68 23.10
CA GLN A 259 8.35 -16.53 23.44
C GLN A 259 9.66 -15.92 22.94
N ILE A 260 10.68 -15.97 23.78
CA ILE A 260 12.06 -15.62 23.41
C ILE A 260 12.94 -16.84 23.64
N ALA A 261 13.60 -17.31 22.59
CA ALA A 261 14.53 -18.42 22.62
C ALA A 261 15.97 -17.90 22.54
N ILE A 262 16.81 -18.31 23.48
CA ILE A 262 18.25 -18.04 23.47
C ILE A 262 18.98 -19.38 23.38
N ALA A 263 19.84 -19.52 22.37
CA ALA A 263 20.72 -20.68 22.23
C ALA A 263 22.15 -20.28 22.58
N LEU A 264 22.77 -21.06 23.46
CA LEU A 264 24.16 -20.95 23.85
C LEU A 264 24.91 -22.16 23.28
N ARG A 265 25.98 -21.88 22.53
CA ARG A 265 26.78 -22.87 21.82
C ARG A 265 28.26 -22.56 21.97
N ASP A 266 29.10 -23.53 21.65
CA ASP A 266 30.52 -23.32 21.44
C ASP A 266 30.77 -22.49 20.17
N ASP A 267 31.62 -21.45 20.23
CA ASP A 267 32.01 -20.67 19.03
C ASP A 267 33.04 -21.43 18.18
N SER A 268 33.82 -22.32 18.81
CA SER A 268 34.91 -23.08 18.19
C SER A 268 34.77 -24.60 18.41
N PRO A 269 33.67 -25.24 17.98
CA PRO A 269 33.39 -26.65 18.29
C PRO A 269 34.43 -27.65 17.76
N GLU A 270 35.27 -27.25 16.80
CA GLU A 270 36.32 -28.08 16.19
C GLU A 270 37.61 -28.16 17.02
N ASP A 271 37.78 -27.31 18.03
CA ASP A 271 39.05 -27.18 18.76
C ASP A 271 39.25 -28.25 19.86
N GLY A 272 38.16 -28.96 20.23
CA GLY A 272 38.15 -29.99 21.26
C GLY A 272 38.35 -29.47 22.69
N SER A 273 38.34 -28.15 22.89
CA SER A 273 38.31 -27.49 24.20
C SER A 273 36.87 -27.45 24.74
N GLY A 274 36.70 -27.18 26.04
CA GLY A 274 35.36 -27.05 26.62
C GLY A 274 34.63 -25.81 26.09
N GLY A 275 33.34 -25.96 25.80
CA GLY A 275 32.54 -24.90 25.20
C GLY A 275 31.79 -24.04 26.23
N ALA A 276 30.65 -23.48 25.82
CA ALA A 276 29.94 -22.47 26.58
C ALA A 276 29.47 -22.99 27.95
N ALA A 277 29.91 -22.34 29.02
CA ALA A 277 29.47 -22.63 30.38
C ALA A 277 28.46 -21.59 30.87
N PHE A 278 27.25 -22.02 31.23
CA PHE A 278 26.14 -21.19 31.67
C PHE A 278 25.80 -21.42 33.14
N PHE A 279 25.63 -20.33 33.89
CA PHE A 279 25.28 -20.35 35.32
C PHE A 279 23.83 -19.88 35.53
N PRO A 280 22.85 -20.79 35.67
CA PRO A 280 21.44 -20.42 35.82
C PRO A 280 21.18 -19.56 37.06
N ASP A 281 21.75 -19.95 38.20
CA ASP A 281 21.57 -19.28 39.50
C ASP A 281 22.21 -17.90 39.60
N ALA A 282 23.07 -17.54 38.64
CA ALA A 282 23.71 -16.23 38.54
C ALA A 282 23.09 -15.37 37.43
N SER A 283 22.18 -15.95 36.62
CA SER A 283 21.51 -15.28 35.51
C SER A 283 20.12 -14.77 35.89
N ASP A 284 19.66 -13.72 35.22
CA ASP A 284 18.37 -13.08 35.48
C ASP A 284 17.79 -12.48 34.18
N VAL A 285 16.50 -12.17 34.19
CA VAL A 285 15.82 -11.42 33.14
C VAL A 285 15.17 -10.18 33.74
N ILE A 286 15.38 -9.02 33.13
CA ILE A 286 14.80 -7.76 33.58
C ILE A 286 13.75 -7.33 32.56
N ILE A 287 12.54 -7.05 33.03
CA ILE A 287 11.39 -6.71 32.20
C ILE A 287 11.01 -5.27 32.49
N THR A 288 10.91 -4.46 31.44
CA THR A 288 10.49 -3.06 31.53
C THR A 288 9.11 -2.91 30.88
N TYR A 289 8.18 -2.34 31.62
CA TYR A 289 6.80 -2.11 31.20
C TYR A 289 6.57 -0.67 30.72
N ARG A 290 5.48 -0.45 29.99
CA ARG A 290 5.10 0.84 29.39
C ARG A 290 4.87 1.95 30.41
N ASP A 291 4.42 1.60 31.62
CA ASP A 291 4.23 2.52 32.74
C ASP A 291 5.55 2.95 33.41
N GLY A 292 6.68 2.38 32.98
CA GLY A 292 8.00 2.61 33.54
C GLY A 292 8.38 1.66 34.67
N THR A 293 7.52 0.72 35.05
CA THR A 293 7.82 -0.32 36.03
C THR A 293 8.92 -1.23 35.48
N VAL A 294 9.91 -1.56 36.33
CA VAL A 294 10.99 -2.49 36.01
C VAL A 294 10.97 -3.63 37.02
N GLU A 295 10.93 -4.86 36.52
CA GLU A 295 10.76 -6.06 37.33
C GLU A 295 11.86 -7.10 37.00
N SER A 296 12.40 -7.74 38.03
CA SER A 296 13.34 -8.85 37.89
C SER A 296 12.57 -10.17 37.79
N GLY A 297 12.96 -11.03 36.87
CA GLY A 297 12.43 -12.37 36.70
C GLY A 297 12.58 -13.20 37.98
N ARG A 298 13.68 -13.03 38.72
CA ARG A 298 13.86 -13.70 40.02
C ARG A 298 12.79 -13.32 41.04
N ASP A 299 12.40 -12.05 41.11
CA ASP A 299 11.41 -11.56 42.07
C ASP A 299 10.02 -12.18 41.80
N ILE A 300 9.66 -12.32 40.52
CA ILE A 300 8.42 -12.97 40.09
C ILE A 300 8.55 -14.49 39.87
N ARG A 301 9.71 -15.08 40.17
CA ARG A 301 10.00 -16.50 39.92
C ARG A 301 9.69 -16.92 38.48
N PHE A 302 10.11 -16.06 37.54
CA PHE A 302 10.09 -16.26 36.11
C PHE A 302 11.52 -16.49 35.63
N GLY A 303 11.74 -17.63 34.99
CA GLY A 303 13.03 -18.03 34.43
C GLY A 303 12.82 -18.85 33.17
N PRO A 304 13.90 -19.14 32.43
CA PRO A 304 13.79 -19.91 31.21
C PRO A 304 13.47 -21.38 31.49
N GLU A 305 12.74 -22.00 30.58
CA GLU A 305 12.76 -23.46 30.43
C GLU A 305 14.08 -23.83 29.75
N ILE A 306 14.93 -24.57 30.48
CA ILE A 306 16.26 -24.93 30.03
C ILE A 306 16.22 -26.33 29.42
N SER A 307 16.72 -26.49 28.20
CA SER A 307 16.87 -27.78 27.54
C SER A 307 18.25 -27.92 26.90
N GLY A 308 18.75 -29.15 26.81
CA GLY A 308 20.11 -29.42 26.36
C GLY A 308 21.17 -29.09 27.43
N GLY A 309 22.43 -29.03 26.99
CA GLY A 309 23.58 -28.89 27.89
C GLY A 309 23.86 -30.12 28.77
N LEU A 310 25.07 -30.19 29.29
CA LEU A 310 25.50 -31.17 30.28
C LEU A 310 25.70 -30.47 31.62
N GLU A 311 25.01 -30.94 32.67
CA GLU A 311 25.16 -30.38 34.00
C GLU A 311 26.48 -30.83 34.63
N ARG A 312 27.30 -29.87 35.07
CA ARG A 312 28.56 -30.09 35.79
C ARG A 312 28.64 -29.13 36.97
N GLN A 313 28.71 -29.65 38.20
CA GLN A 313 29.05 -28.90 39.41
C GLN A 313 28.35 -27.52 39.55
N GLY A 314 27.04 -27.44 39.24
CA GLY A 314 26.24 -26.20 39.39
C GLY A 314 26.23 -25.25 38.19
N PHE A 315 26.77 -25.66 37.04
CA PHE A 315 26.64 -24.96 35.76
C PHE A 315 26.31 -25.95 34.64
N LEU A 316 25.80 -25.42 33.52
CA LEU A 316 25.52 -26.20 32.31
C LEU A 316 26.62 -25.93 31.28
N THR A 317 27.12 -26.96 30.61
CA THR A 317 28.13 -26.81 29.55
C THR A 317 27.60 -27.29 28.21
N ALA A 318 27.92 -26.57 27.15
CA ALA A 318 27.69 -26.96 25.76
C ALA A 318 29.04 -27.18 25.07
N ASP A 319 29.56 -28.41 25.16
CA ASP A 319 30.86 -28.78 24.57
C ASP A 319 30.69 -29.25 23.12
N GLY A 320 31.56 -28.81 22.20
CA GLY A 320 31.55 -29.23 20.80
C GLY A 320 30.22 -28.88 20.10
N ASP A 321 29.58 -29.88 19.47
CA ASP A 321 28.27 -29.69 18.80
C ASP A 321 27.08 -29.53 19.78
N GLY A 322 27.33 -29.53 21.09
CA GLY A 322 26.31 -29.34 22.11
C GLY A 322 25.64 -27.96 22.05
N GLN A 323 24.41 -27.88 22.57
CA GLN A 323 23.66 -26.62 22.69
C GLN A 323 22.89 -26.60 24.00
N ILE A 324 22.87 -25.42 24.66
CA ILE A 324 21.93 -25.10 25.74
C ILE A 324 20.88 -24.15 25.15
N SER A 325 19.61 -24.52 25.27
CA SER A 325 18.48 -23.70 24.84
C SER A 325 17.73 -23.17 26.06
N LEU A 326 17.59 -21.85 26.13
CA LEU A 326 16.82 -21.13 27.15
C LEU A 326 15.55 -20.59 26.49
N LEU A 327 14.39 -21.09 26.88
CA LEU A 327 13.10 -20.63 26.37
C LEU A 327 12.39 -19.81 27.45
N TYR A 328 12.23 -18.51 27.21
CA TYR A 328 11.42 -17.63 28.04
C TYR A 328 10.01 -17.56 27.47
N ASP A 329 9.06 -18.19 28.16
CA ASP A 329 7.65 -18.23 27.76
C ASP A 329 6.81 -17.24 28.58
N PHE A 330 6.43 -16.12 27.94
CA PHE A 330 5.61 -15.07 28.55
C PHE A 330 4.13 -15.47 28.67
N ASP A 331 3.72 -16.61 28.13
CA ASP A 331 2.39 -17.20 28.38
C ASP A 331 2.40 -18.23 29.53
N SER A 332 3.57 -18.48 30.12
CA SER A 332 3.70 -19.41 31.24
C SER A 332 2.90 -18.95 32.46
N ALA A 333 2.35 -19.91 33.21
CA ALA A 333 1.64 -19.63 34.46
C ALA A 333 2.53 -18.91 35.50
N SER A 334 3.85 -19.05 35.42
CA SER A 334 4.80 -18.31 36.26
C SER A 334 4.80 -16.82 35.96
N PHE A 335 4.73 -16.44 34.68
CA PHE A 335 4.66 -15.05 34.27
C PHE A 335 3.26 -14.47 34.50
N VAL A 336 2.23 -15.07 33.91
CA VAL A 336 0.85 -14.53 33.90
C VAL A 336 0.28 -14.28 35.30
N ASN A 337 0.62 -15.12 36.29
CA ASN A 337 0.07 -15.00 37.64
C ASN A 337 0.87 -14.07 38.58
N ARG A 338 2.08 -13.64 38.19
CA ARG A 338 3.01 -12.96 39.10
C ARG A 338 3.59 -11.67 38.54
N ALA A 339 3.60 -11.51 37.23
CA ALA A 339 4.05 -10.31 36.55
C ALA A 339 3.20 -9.10 36.95
N SER A 340 3.83 -7.93 36.99
CA SER A 340 3.15 -6.67 37.29
C SER A 340 2.14 -6.24 36.22
N ALA A 341 2.34 -6.67 34.96
CA ALA A 341 1.42 -6.40 33.85
C ALA A 341 1.45 -7.52 32.79
N ASP A 342 0.47 -7.48 31.88
CA ASP A 342 0.39 -8.38 30.72
C ASP A 342 1.59 -8.21 29.78
N LYS A 343 1.92 -9.26 29.03
CA LYS A 343 3.03 -9.25 28.05
C LYS A 343 2.90 -8.15 26.99
N SER A 344 1.68 -7.71 26.67
CA SER A 344 1.43 -6.59 25.74
C SER A 344 1.89 -5.21 26.25
N GLU A 345 2.12 -5.09 27.56
CA GLU A 345 2.63 -3.86 28.17
C GLU A 345 4.16 -3.82 28.28
N ILE A 346 4.85 -4.89 27.89
CA ILE A 346 6.31 -4.94 27.88
C ILE A 346 6.86 -4.05 26.76
N VAL A 347 7.82 -3.18 27.11
CA VAL A 347 8.54 -2.34 26.14
C VAL A 347 9.99 -2.77 25.93
N ALA A 348 10.59 -3.47 26.90
CA ALA A 348 11.94 -4.02 26.78
C ALA A 348 12.14 -5.24 27.68
N VAL A 349 12.96 -6.17 27.22
CA VAL A 349 13.43 -7.33 27.99
C VAL A 349 14.96 -7.38 27.89
N GLU A 350 15.63 -7.39 29.03
CA GLU A 350 17.09 -7.48 29.16
C GLU A 350 17.47 -8.82 29.78
N PHE A 351 18.29 -9.60 29.08
CA PHE A 351 18.79 -10.89 29.57
C PHE A 351 20.17 -10.71 30.19
N ARG A 352 20.27 -10.95 31.49
CA ARG A 352 21.53 -10.92 32.24
C ARG A 352 22.03 -12.34 32.39
N LEU A 353 22.80 -12.82 31.42
CA LEU A 353 23.37 -14.17 31.42
C LEU A 353 24.79 -14.15 31.96
N VAL A 354 25.09 -15.08 32.87
CA VAL A 354 26.45 -15.31 33.36
C VAL A 354 27.02 -16.51 32.61
N LEU A 355 28.02 -16.23 31.78
CA LEU A 355 28.65 -17.17 30.86
C LEU A 355 30.17 -17.22 31.09
N ALA A 356 30.78 -18.36 30.79
CA ALA A 356 32.23 -18.54 30.81
C ALA A 356 32.69 -19.42 29.63
N ASN A 357 34.02 -19.44 29.41
CA ASN A 357 34.73 -20.11 28.30
C ASN A 357 34.48 -19.49 26.92
N ASP A 358 34.66 -20.29 25.86
CA ASP A 358 34.32 -19.92 24.50
C ASP A 358 32.81 -20.12 24.29
N TYR A 359 32.13 -19.11 23.77
CA TYR A 359 30.68 -19.12 23.64
C TYR A 359 30.16 -18.28 22.49
N GLN A 360 29.06 -18.77 21.93
CA GLN A 360 28.25 -18.12 20.92
C GLN A 360 26.80 -18.03 21.42
N ILE A 361 26.19 -16.85 21.28
CA ILE A 361 24.82 -16.57 21.73
C ILE A 361 23.96 -16.23 20.53
N TRP A 362 22.91 -17.01 20.31
CA TRP A 362 21.87 -16.71 19.34
C TRP A 362 20.56 -16.42 20.06
N MET A 363 19.80 -15.44 19.58
CA MET A 363 18.52 -15.06 20.16
C MET A 363 17.48 -14.90 19.05
N SER A 364 16.27 -15.41 19.30
CA SER A 364 15.12 -15.28 18.40
C SER A 364 13.82 -15.18 19.20
N SER A 365 12.74 -14.76 18.55
CA SER A 365 11.38 -14.72 19.11
C SER A 365 10.39 -15.48 18.25
N ASP A 366 9.22 -15.82 18.80
CA ASP A 366 8.09 -16.42 18.07
C ASP A 366 7.62 -15.59 16.87
N GLN A 367 7.89 -14.28 16.84
CA GLN A 367 7.54 -13.37 15.74
C GLN A 367 8.65 -13.21 14.67
N GLN A 368 9.79 -13.90 14.81
CA GLN A 368 10.92 -13.85 13.87
C GLN A 368 11.13 -15.17 13.10
N LEU A 369 10.30 -16.19 13.34
CA LEU A 369 10.40 -17.52 12.74
C LEU A 369 9.83 -17.61 11.32
#